data_AF-A0AAU8FND2-F1
#
_entry.id   AF-A0AAU8FND2-F1
#
_cell.length_a   1.000
_cell.length_b   1.000
_cell.length_c   1.000
_cell.angle_alpha   90.00
_cell.angle_beta   90.00
_cell.angle_gamma   90.00
#
_symmetry.space_group_name_H-M   'P 1'
#
loop_
_entity.id
_entity.type
_entity.pdbx_description
1 polymer ?
#
loop_
_entity_poly.entity_id
_entity_poly.type
_entity_poly.pdbx_seq_one_letter_code
_entity_poly.pdbx_strand_id
1 'polypeptide(L)'
;MKIFFIVFLLAAGLQLVAQPVVLLQKDVSQTLSQKLKGEYQDVEGPVHQNPHSVQATFENIYRQILQTDKFKEYMAWNMLYLNAEGKIEYLVLSVTRGFRTADGKKEDISVADSLAAAVSTRLAPYLTDFVSRRTIGAKTAIVVFVSFHTQPTREPRARKDSVVNSLSEAMATKDTLKVKTLALGQNLLAGIPEVIYRFPNLEELFLGDNDLETVNLDMARLPKLRHLDLSKNILRDNSIAISKNKSLKLLNLQMNLITDIPRAARNCKKLETLWLGNNRMTGLTNGSFRKLIKVKDVNFYKAELAVLPKGIRKMRGLEVLDLYYNKLETLPKSITKLKRLTHFAVSHNQLTALPKRMDKLKNVHTLYAHHNHLSKLPDRITRMQALHIVDLGYNWLTIFPSELVAFTNLQELDLSSNNFPDFPAQLLQIRKLDKLHLRGNPFLGEDAGRKYSEQLSQLKKKNIEVFY
;
A
#
# COMPACT_ATOMS: atom_id res chain seq x y z
N MET A 1 29.82 -0.55 15.64
CA MET A 1 29.40 -1.15 14.35
C MET A 1 30.39 -0.66 13.29
N LYS A 2 30.96 -1.54 12.46
CA LYS A 2 31.88 -1.13 11.39
C LYS A 2 31.10 -1.08 10.08
N ILE A 3 31.19 0.02 9.33
CA ILE A 3 30.51 0.23 8.05
C ILE A 3 31.60 0.45 7.00
N PHE A 4 31.52 -0.22 5.84
CA PHE A 4 32.51 -0.05 4.76
C PHE A 4 31.90 0.73 3.59
N PHE A 5 32.74 1.54 2.92
CA PHE A 5 32.36 2.45 1.84
C PHE A 5 33.05 2.13 0.53
N ILE A 6 32.28 2.09 -0.55
CA ILE A 6 32.81 2.10 -1.91
C ILE A 6 31.96 3.10 -2.69
N VAL A 7 32.59 4.20 -3.12
CA VAL A 7 31.95 5.25 -3.90
C VAL A 7 32.41 5.14 -5.35
N PHE A 8 31.46 5.06 -6.27
CA PHE A 8 31.71 5.09 -7.69
C PHE A 8 31.21 6.44 -8.24
N LEU A 9 32.13 7.30 -8.65
CA LEU A 9 31.80 8.58 -9.28
C LEU A 9 31.73 8.40 -10.80
N LEU A 10 30.62 8.79 -11.42
CA LEU A 10 30.49 8.88 -12.87
C LEU A 10 30.67 10.33 -13.28
N ALA A 11 31.80 10.64 -13.94
CA ALA A 11 31.93 11.88 -14.68
C ALA A 11 31.36 11.68 -16.09
N ALA A 12 30.79 12.74 -16.67
CA ALA A 12 30.26 12.72 -18.03
C ALA A 12 31.38 12.33 -19.02
N GLY A 13 31.30 11.12 -19.57
CA GLY A 13 32.27 10.58 -20.54
C GLY A 13 33.25 9.59 -19.92
N LEU A 14 32.93 8.29 -20.06
CA LEU A 14 33.83 7.13 -20.09
C LEU A 14 34.87 6.98 -18.95
N GLN A 15 34.43 6.35 -17.85
CA GLN A 15 35.05 5.24 -17.10
C GLN A 15 34.64 5.28 -15.61
N LEU A 16 34.27 4.13 -15.06
CA LEU A 16 34.13 3.93 -13.62
C LEU A 16 35.53 3.89 -12.99
N VAL A 17 35.95 4.98 -12.35
CA VAL A 17 37.15 4.95 -11.50
C VAL A 17 36.70 4.59 -10.08
N ALA A 18 36.91 3.33 -9.70
CA ALA A 18 36.67 2.87 -8.34
C ALA A 18 37.87 3.24 -7.46
N GLN A 19 37.67 4.07 -6.43
CA GLN A 19 38.62 4.16 -5.32
C GLN A 19 37.95 3.65 -4.05
N PRO A 20 38.31 2.45 -3.55
CA PRO A 20 37.83 1.99 -2.26
C PRO A 20 38.46 2.82 -1.14
N VAL A 21 37.64 3.40 -0.26
CA VAL A 21 38.12 4.14 0.92
C VAL A 21 37.41 3.61 2.16
N VAL A 22 38.18 3.19 3.16
CA VAL A 22 37.66 2.70 4.44
C VAL A 22 37.41 3.90 5.37
N LEU A 23 36.16 4.15 5.77
CA LEU A 23 35.75 5.22 6.70
C LEU A 23 35.00 4.67 7.92
N LEU A 24 35.09 5.34 9.07
CA LEU A 24 34.40 4.94 10.31
C LEU A 24 32.96 5.51 10.36
N GLN A 25 32.03 4.79 11.02
CA GLN A 25 30.59 5.13 11.11
C GLN A 25 30.29 6.59 11.53
N LYS A 26 31.12 7.16 12.41
CA LYS A 26 30.96 8.53 12.91
C LYS A 26 31.18 9.61 11.84
N ASP A 27 31.98 9.31 10.82
CA ASP A 27 32.34 10.26 9.75
C ASP A 27 31.30 10.25 8.60
N VAL A 28 30.35 9.29 8.66
CA VAL A 28 29.46 8.90 7.57
C VAL A 28 28.01 9.27 7.84
N SER A 29 27.54 9.04 9.07
CA SER A 29 26.13 9.20 9.44
C SER A 29 25.63 10.64 9.30
N GLN A 30 26.54 11.62 9.25
CA GLN A 30 26.19 13.04 9.22
C GLN A 30 26.37 13.71 7.85
N THR A 31 27.00 13.09 6.84
CA THR A 31 27.49 13.89 5.70
C THR A 31 26.90 13.54 4.34
N LEU A 32 26.64 12.27 4.02
CA LEU A 32 26.11 11.91 2.70
C LEU A 32 24.60 11.65 2.73
N SER A 33 24.11 10.87 3.71
CA SER A 33 22.67 10.62 3.85
C SER A 33 21.94 11.90 4.30
N GLN A 34 22.50 12.70 5.20
CA GLN A 34 21.93 14.00 5.56
C GLN A 34 22.02 15.03 4.42
N LYS A 35 23.10 15.03 3.63
CA LYS A 35 23.23 15.92 2.47
C LYS A 35 22.29 15.53 1.32
N LEU A 36 22.14 14.24 1.02
CA LEU A 36 21.16 13.75 0.05
C LEU A 36 19.73 13.99 0.55
N LYS A 37 19.44 13.81 1.84
CA LYS A 37 18.14 14.21 2.44
C LYS A 37 17.89 15.72 2.44
N GLY A 38 18.95 16.53 2.43
CA GLY A 38 18.88 17.99 2.37
C GLY A 38 18.75 18.56 0.96
N GLU A 39 19.44 17.96 -0.03
CA GLU A 39 19.38 18.31 -1.45
C GLU A 39 18.14 17.73 -2.14
N TYR A 40 17.70 16.55 -1.71
CA TYR A 40 16.47 15.89 -2.14
C TYR A 40 15.60 15.80 -0.89
N GLN A 41 14.70 16.79 -0.69
CA GLN A 41 13.80 16.80 0.46
C GLN A 41 13.14 15.43 0.64
N ASP A 42 13.00 14.99 1.90
CA ASP A 42 11.93 14.07 2.30
C ASP A 42 10.60 14.79 2.02
N VAL A 43 10.22 14.86 0.75
CA VAL A 43 8.87 15.24 0.37
C VAL A 43 8.05 14.04 0.79
N GLU A 44 7.18 14.19 1.79
CA GLU A 44 6.03 13.30 1.96
C GLU A 44 5.20 13.37 0.67
N GLY A 45 5.59 12.57 -0.32
CA GLY A 45 5.25 12.72 -1.73
C GLY A 45 6.05 11.73 -2.59
N PRO A 46 5.59 11.42 -3.81
CA PRO A 46 5.85 10.14 -4.45
C PRO A 46 7.20 10.12 -5.19
N VAL A 47 8.31 10.01 -4.46
CA VAL A 47 9.66 9.78 -5.05
C VAL A 47 10.32 8.51 -4.51
N HIS A 48 9.55 7.64 -3.85
CA HIS A 48 9.94 6.25 -3.60
C HIS A 48 9.19 5.31 -4.55
N GLN A 49 9.33 5.53 -5.85
CA GLN A 49 9.13 4.45 -6.80
C GLN A 49 10.49 3.80 -7.00
N ASN A 50 10.82 2.78 -6.19
CA ASN A 50 11.69 1.74 -6.73
C ASN A 50 10.84 1.06 -7.81
N PRO A 51 11.17 1.16 -9.11
CA PRO A 51 10.60 0.21 -10.04
C PRO A 51 11.03 -1.16 -9.52
N HIS A 52 10.07 -2.02 -9.12
CA HIS A 52 10.39 -3.28 -8.44
C HIS A 52 11.27 -4.19 -9.34
N SER A 53 11.24 -3.97 -10.66
CA SER A 53 12.20 -4.52 -11.63
C SER A 53 13.66 -4.24 -11.25
N VAL A 54 13.97 -3.04 -10.75
CA VAL A 54 15.32 -2.65 -10.31
C VAL A 54 15.66 -3.36 -9.01
N GLN A 55 14.73 -3.40 -8.05
CA GLN A 55 14.99 -4.03 -6.76
C GLN A 55 15.11 -5.55 -6.87
N ALA A 56 14.25 -6.22 -7.63
CA ALA A 56 14.29 -7.66 -7.84
C ALA A 56 15.45 -8.09 -8.77
N THR A 57 15.81 -7.28 -9.78
CA THR A 57 17.05 -7.55 -10.56
C THR A 57 18.28 -7.36 -9.68
N PHE A 58 18.29 -6.35 -8.82
CA PHE A 58 19.38 -6.14 -7.86
C PHE A 58 19.43 -7.26 -6.81
N GLU A 59 18.29 -7.76 -6.33
CA GLU A 59 18.22 -8.90 -5.41
C GLU A 59 18.63 -10.22 -6.09
N ASN A 60 18.34 -10.41 -7.38
CA ASN A 60 18.76 -11.59 -8.13
C ASN A 60 20.26 -11.57 -8.42
N ILE A 61 20.82 -10.39 -8.71
CA ILE A 61 22.26 -10.17 -8.88
C ILE A 61 22.98 -10.24 -7.54
N TYR A 62 22.38 -9.73 -6.47
CA TYR A 62 22.81 -9.95 -5.09
C TYR A 62 22.93 -11.45 -4.80
N ARG A 63 21.91 -12.24 -5.18
CA ARG A 63 21.96 -13.71 -5.08
C ARG A 63 23.08 -14.29 -5.95
N GLN A 64 23.24 -13.89 -7.21
CA GLN A 64 24.27 -14.46 -8.09
C GLN A 64 25.71 -14.08 -7.71
N ILE A 65 25.95 -12.85 -7.23
CA ILE A 65 27.28 -12.34 -6.90
C ILE A 65 27.74 -12.82 -5.51
N LEU A 66 26.80 -12.95 -4.56
CA LEU A 66 27.08 -13.23 -3.14
C LEU A 66 26.59 -14.61 -2.65
N GLN A 67 26.04 -15.49 -3.48
CA GLN A 67 25.84 -16.91 -3.14
C GLN A 67 27.09 -17.78 -3.38
N THR A 68 28.28 -17.28 -3.03
CA THR A 68 29.35 -18.21 -2.64
C THR A 68 29.12 -18.57 -1.17
N ASP A 69 29.64 -19.71 -0.72
CA ASP A 69 29.56 -20.10 0.70
C ASP A 69 30.04 -19.00 1.66
N LYS A 70 30.87 -18.08 1.16
CA LYS A 70 31.47 -16.93 1.85
C LYS A 70 30.49 -15.76 2.10
N PHE A 71 29.42 -15.57 1.32
CA PHE A 71 28.55 -14.38 1.41
C PHE A 71 27.03 -14.66 1.51
N LYS A 72 26.64 -15.92 1.70
CA LYS A 72 25.24 -16.37 1.84
C LYS A 72 24.42 -15.72 2.97
N GLU A 73 25.07 -15.08 3.93
CA GLU A 73 24.45 -14.45 5.11
C GLU A 73 24.28 -12.93 4.99
N TYR A 74 24.66 -12.37 3.83
CA TYR A 74 24.46 -10.95 3.56
C TYR A 74 22.97 -10.71 3.18
N MET A 75 22.55 -9.45 3.06
CA MET A 75 21.24 -9.01 2.58
C MET A 75 21.46 -7.69 1.88
N ALA A 76 20.99 -7.50 0.65
CA ALA A 76 21.12 -6.20 -0.03
C ALA A 76 19.80 -5.47 -0.23
N TRP A 77 19.90 -4.15 -0.28
CA TRP A 77 18.84 -3.19 -0.52
C TRP A 77 19.35 -2.13 -1.49
N ASN A 78 18.46 -1.43 -2.19
CA ASN A 78 18.83 -0.32 -3.05
C ASN A 78 17.77 0.79 -3.00
N MET A 79 18.19 1.99 -3.38
CA MET A 79 17.37 3.19 -3.43
C MET A 79 17.78 4.05 -4.62
N LEU A 80 16.79 4.45 -5.43
CA LEU A 80 16.95 5.35 -6.56
C LEU A 80 16.48 6.76 -6.20
N TYR A 81 17.25 7.77 -6.60
CA TYR A 81 16.87 9.17 -6.53
C TYR A 81 16.76 9.72 -7.95
N LEU A 82 15.58 10.27 -8.25
CA LEU A 82 15.27 10.86 -9.55
C LEU A 82 15.19 12.38 -9.44
N ASN A 83 15.57 13.07 -10.50
CA ASN A 83 15.41 14.52 -10.60
C ASN A 83 13.99 14.92 -11.02
N ALA A 84 13.72 16.22 -11.11
CA ALA A 84 12.41 16.76 -11.48
C ALA A 84 11.93 16.32 -12.88
N GLU A 85 12.85 15.98 -13.79
CA GLU A 85 12.56 15.46 -15.12
C GLU A 85 12.45 13.92 -15.16
N GLY A 86 12.55 13.24 -14.01
CA GLY A 86 12.46 11.79 -13.89
C GLY A 86 13.73 11.02 -14.30
N LYS A 87 14.88 11.71 -14.44
CA LYS A 87 16.18 11.10 -14.73
C LYS A 87 16.86 10.62 -13.45
N ILE A 88 17.65 9.56 -13.54
CA ILE A 88 18.39 9.03 -12.39
C ILE A 88 19.54 9.98 -12.03
N GLU A 89 19.59 10.44 -10.78
CA GLU A 89 20.70 11.23 -10.22
C GLU A 89 21.50 10.46 -9.17
N TYR A 90 20.87 9.62 -8.35
CA TYR A 90 21.62 8.74 -7.43
C TYR A 90 21.06 7.32 -7.42
N LEU A 91 21.97 6.35 -7.35
CA LEU A 91 21.66 4.96 -7.00
C LEU A 91 22.45 4.58 -5.76
N VAL A 92 21.75 4.37 -4.66
CA VAL A 92 22.32 3.91 -3.39
C VAL A 92 22.08 2.42 -3.27
N LEU A 93 23.14 1.67 -3.01
CA LEU A 93 23.15 0.23 -2.84
C LEU A 93 23.62 -0.06 -1.42
N SER A 94 22.89 -0.85 -0.64
CA SER A 94 23.31 -1.28 0.68
C SER A 94 23.44 -2.79 0.69
N VAL A 95 24.56 -3.33 1.15
CA VAL A 95 24.80 -4.75 1.35
C VAL A 95 25.08 -4.97 2.83
N THR A 96 24.14 -5.56 3.54
CA THR A 96 24.23 -5.78 4.98
C THR A 96 24.57 -7.23 5.31
N ARG A 97 25.11 -7.56 6.48
CA ARG A 97 25.17 -8.97 6.97
C ARG A 97 24.57 -9.08 8.35
N GLY A 98 23.77 -10.12 8.56
CA GLY A 98 23.31 -10.48 9.90
C GLY A 98 24.46 -10.95 10.79
N PHE A 99 24.62 -10.42 11.99
CA PHE A 99 25.53 -11.03 12.97
C PHE A 99 24.86 -12.23 13.64
N ARG A 100 25.63 -13.33 13.77
CA ARG A 100 25.43 -14.35 14.79
C ARG A 100 26.63 -14.28 15.73
N THR A 101 26.40 -14.24 17.04
CA THR A 101 27.46 -14.55 18.01
C THR A 101 26.89 -15.58 18.98
N ALA A 102 27.47 -16.76 19.03
CA ALA A 102 27.32 -17.62 20.21
C ALA A 102 28.48 -17.37 21.21
N ASP A 103 29.57 -16.72 20.81
CA ASP A 103 30.88 -16.95 21.46
C ASP A 103 31.89 -15.78 21.38
N GLY A 104 31.46 -14.57 21.01
CA GLY A 104 32.17 -13.33 21.37
C GLY A 104 33.60 -13.10 20.82
N LYS A 105 34.09 -13.88 19.84
CA LYS A 105 35.41 -13.64 19.24
C LYS A 105 35.38 -12.50 18.21
N LYS A 106 36.41 -11.64 18.23
CA LYS A 106 36.73 -10.71 17.14
C LYS A 106 37.19 -11.50 15.93
N GLU A 107 36.57 -11.27 14.78
CA GLU A 107 36.99 -11.88 13.51
C GLU A 107 37.54 -10.88 12.47
N ASP A 108 38.24 -11.50 11.53
CA ASP A 108 39.26 -11.04 10.60
C ASP A 108 38.78 -10.01 9.55
N ILE A 109 39.59 -8.98 9.32
CA ILE A 109 39.32 -7.83 8.43
C ILE A 109 39.49 -8.23 6.96
N SER A 110 40.16 -9.37 6.69
CA SER A 110 40.41 -9.92 5.34
C SER A 110 39.14 -10.24 4.52
N VAL A 111 38.00 -10.42 5.18
CA VAL A 111 36.69 -10.66 4.54
C VAL A 111 36.14 -9.39 3.89
N ALA A 112 36.47 -8.20 4.43
CA ALA A 112 36.01 -6.93 3.91
C ALA A 112 36.71 -6.56 2.59
N ASP A 113 38.02 -6.79 2.49
CA ASP A 113 38.78 -6.56 1.25
C ASP A 113 38.34 -7.50 0.13
N SER A 114 38.02 -8.76 0.48
CA SER A 114 37.42 -9.74 -0.45
C SER A 114 36.03 -9.32 -0.95
N LEU A 115 35.21 -8.73 -0.09
CA LEU A 115 33.87 -8.24 -0.45
C LEU A 115 33.95 -6.98 -1.32
N ALA A 116 34.85 -6.05 -0.99
CA ALA A 116 35.08 -4.86 -1.79
C ALA A 116 35.59 -5.20 -3.20
N ALA A 117 36.53 -6.14 -3.30
CA ALA A 117 36.98 -6.68 -4.58
C ALA A 117 35.84 -7.37 -5.35
N ALA A 118 34.99 -8.16 -4.68
CA ALA A 118 33.85 -8.83 -5.30
C ALA A 118 32.78 -7.84 -5.82
N VAL A 119 32.49 -6.77 -5.07
CA VAL A 119 31.60 -5.68 -5.50
C VAL A 119 32.20 -4.96 -6.71
N SER A 120 33.47 -4.54 -6.65
CA SER A 120 34.10 -3.80 -7.75
C SER A 120 34.27 -4.62 -9.03
N THR A 121 34.57 -5.91 -8.95
CA THR A 121 34.83 -6.74 -10.16
C THR A 121 33.56 -7.33 -10.77
N ARG A 122 32.52 -7.61 -9.97
CA ARG A 122 31.33 -8.33 -10.44
C ARG A 122 30.09 -7.45 -10.57
N LEU A 123 29.97 -6.40 -9.75
CA LEU A 123 28.80 -5.51 -9.77
C LEU A 123 29.02 -4.33 -10.73
N ALA A 124 30.24 -3.83 -10.89
CA ALA A 124 30.54 -2.65 -11.73
C ALA A 124 30.18 -2.81 -13.23
N PRO A 125 30.46 -3.95 -13.90
CA PRO A 125 30.07 -4.11 -15.31
C PRO A 125 28.56 -4.07 -15.52
N TYR A 126 27.80 -4.66 -14.58
CA TYR A 126 26.34 -4.64 -14.63
C TYR A 126 25.78 -3.24 -14.36
N LEU A 127 26.31 -2.54 -13.35
CA LEU A 127 25.90 -1.16 -13.08
C LEU A 127 26.17 -0.25 -14.28
N THR A 128 27.23 -0.53 -15.05
CA THR A 128 27.54 0.16 -16.31
C THR A 128 26.47 -0.09 -17.37
N ASP A 129 26.04 -1.35 -17.56
CA ASP A 129 24.97 -1.73 -18.50
C ASP A 129 23.58 -1.23 -18.06
N PHE A 130 23.28 -1.28 -16.76
CA PHE A 130 22.04 -0.74 -16.20
C PHE A 130 21.93 0.78 -16.44
N VAL A 131 23.02 1.51 -16.18
CA VAL A 131 23.11 2.94 -16.42
C VAL A 131 23.03 3.27 -17.91
N SER A 132 23.69 2.51 -18.78
CA SER A 132 23.69 2.79 -20.22
C SER A 132 22.31 2.64 -20.88
N ARG A 133 21.43 1.81 -20.31
CA ARG A 133 20.05 1.59 -20.79
C ARG A 133 19.03 2.60 -20.25
N ARG A 134 19.44 3.57 -19.41
CA ARG A 134 18.55 4.51 -18.73
C ARG A 134 18.96 5.95 -19.00
N THR A 135 17.99 6.86 -18.95
CA THR A 135 18.27 8.30 -19.03
C THR A 135 18.83 8.78 -17.70
N ILE A 136 20.09 9.25 -17.72
CA ILE A 136 20.82 9.72 -16.54
C ILE A 136 20.93 11.25 -16.49
N GLY A 137 20.95 11.79 -15.28
CA GLY A 137 21.19 13.21 -15.01
C GLY A 137 22.68 13.57 -15.06
N ALA A 138 22.98 14.86 -15.14
CA ALA A 138 24.37 15.37 -15.28
C ALA A 138 25.27 15.11 -14.05
N LYS A 139 24.68 14.71 -12.91
CA LYS A 139 25.37 14.54 -11.61
C LYS A 139 25.26 13.12 -11.06
N THR A 140 25.26 12.11 -11.93
CA THR A 140 24.96 10.72 -11.52
C THR A 140 26.05 10.13 -10.62
N ALA A 141 25.68 9.55 -9.48
CA ALA A 141 26.61 8.79 -8.62
C ALA A 141 26.02 7.48 -8.12
N ILE A 142 26.88 6.44 -8.01
CA ILE A 142 26.51 5.14 -7.44
C ILE A 142 27.27 4.94 -6.13
N VAL A 143 26.54 4.69 -5.05
CA VAL A 143 27.11 4.59 -3.70
C VAL A 143 26.79 3.22 -3.12
N VAL A 144 27.82 2.46 -2.73
CA VAL A 144 27.65 1.15 -2.07
C VAL A 144 28.00 1.24 -0.59
N PHE A 145 27.04 0.88 0.27
CA PHE A 145 27.14 0.85 1.72
C PHE A 145 27.18 -0.58 2.23
N VAL A 146 28.15 -0.95 3.08
CA VAL A 146 28.13 -2.26 3.75
C VAL A 146 27.89 -2.10 5.24
N SER A 147 26.81 -2.66 5.79
CA SER A 147 26.45 -2.54 7.22
C SER A 147 26.06 -3.87 7.88
N PHE A 148 25.87 -3.93 9.19
CA PHE A 148 25.63 -5.19 9.89
C PHE A 148 24.55 -5.02 10.98
N HIS A 149 23.48 -5.85 10.97
CA HIS A 149 22.29 -5.69 11.83
C HIS A 149 21.68 -7.03 12.27
N THR A 150 20.67 -7.05 13.15
CA THR A 150 19.99 -8.26 13.67
C THR A 150 18.49 -8.30 13.26
N GLN A 151 17.97 -9.45 12.81
CA GLN A 151 16.52 -9.68 12.53
C GLN A 151 16.09 -11.15 12.79
N PRO A 152 14.83 -11.41 13.22
CA PRO A 152 14.27 -12.76 13.37
C PRO A 152 13.59 -13.30 12.09
N THR A 153 13.69 -14.62 11.86
CA THR A 153 13.17 -15.35 10.68
C THR A 153 11.71 -15.82 10.83
N ARG A 154 10.95 -15.87 9.72
CA ARG A 154 9.61 -16.51 9.62
C ARG A 154 9.70 -17.85 8.86
N GLU A 155 8.94 -18.85 9.32
CA GLU A 155 8.87 -20.19 8.72
C GLU A 155 7.90 -20.31 7.53
N PRO A 156 8.15 -21.24 6.57
CA PRO A 156 7.24 -21.52 5.46
C PRO A 156 5.99 -22.31 5.89
N ARG A 157 4.81 -21.88 5.43
CA ARG A 157 3.52 -22.55 5.68
C ARG A 157 3.35 -23.81 4.84
N ALA A 158 2.64 -24.80 5.38
CA ALA A 158 2.33 -26.09 4.76
C ALA A 158 1.63 -25.95 3.38
N ARG A 159 2.07 -26.76 2.40
CA ARG A 159 1.57 -26.77 1.02
C ARG A 159 0.23 -27.52 0.94
N LYS A 160 -0.73 -26.97 0.20
CA LYS A 160 -1.94 -27.69 -0.25
C LYS A 160 -1.68 -28.22 -1.66
N ASP A 161 -2.01 -29.47 -1.92
CA ASP A 161 -1.74 -30.17 -3.20
C ASP A 161 -2.41 -29.56 -4.45
N SER A 162 -3.29 -28.57 -4.27
CA SER A 162 -3.96 -27.85 -5.36
C SER A 162 -3.29 -26.52 -5.75
N VAL A 163 -2.13 -26.20 -5.15
CA VAL A 163 -1.44 -24.91 -5.30
C VAL A 163 -0.07 -25.12 -5.93
N VAL A 164 0.21 -24.37 -7.00
CA VAL A 164 1.52 -24.30 -7.67
C VAL A 164 2.09 -22.90 -7.47
N ASN A 165 3.36 -22.79 -7.05
CA ASN A 165 3.96 -21.51 -6.61
C ASN A 165 5.14 -21.03 -7.48
N SER A 166 5.46 -21.73 -8.56
CA SER A 166 6.51 -21.30 -9.49
C SER A 166 6.25 -21.76 -10.91
N LEU A 167 6.94 -21.13 -11.87
CA LEU A 167 6.90 -21.54 -13.27
C LEU A 167 7.48 -22.95 -13.48
N SER A 168 8.57 -23.28 -12.78
CA SER A 168 9.20 -24.60 -12.88
C SER A 168 8.27 -25.70 -12.37
N GLU A 169 7.60 -25.48 -11.25
CA GLU A 169 6.59 -26.40 -10.71
C GLU A 169 5.38 -26.51 -11.65
N ALA A 170 4.92 -25.39 -12.21
CA ALA A 170 3.85 -25.39 -13.20
C ALA A 170 4.21 -26.21 -14.45
N MET A 171 5.46 -26.11 -14.92
CA MET A 171 5.95 -26.89 -16.06
C MET A 171 6.06 -28.38 -15.73
N ALA A 172 6.54 -28.72 -14.53
CA ALA A 172 6.74 -30.10 -14.08
C ALA A 172 5.44 -30.81 -13.66
N THR A 173 4.36 -30.08 -13.36
CA THR A 173 3.10 -30.65 -12.89
C THR A 173 2.47 -31.55 -13.97
N LYS A 174 2.31 -32.83 -13.63
CA LYS A 174 1.67 -33.84 -14.51
C LYS A 174 0.15 -33.87 -14.33
N ASP A 175 -0.32 -33.86 -13.08
CA ASP A 175 -1.76 -33.90 -12.76
C ASP A 175 -2.37 -32.49 -12.80
N THR A 176 -2.57 -31.97 -14.00
CA THR A 176 -3.03 -30.60 -14.21
C THR A 176 -4.50 -30.37 -13.81
N LEU A 177 -5.26 -31.44 -13.57
CA LEU A 177 -6.67 -31.36 -13.19
C LEU A 177 -6.86 -31.01 -11.70
N LYS A 178 -5.88 -31.30 -10.84
CA LYS A 178 -5.95 -30.99 -9.40
C LYS A 178 -5.60 -29.54 -9.08
N VAL A 179 -4.87 -28.86 -9.95
CA VAL A 179 -4.42 -27.48 -9.71
C VAL A 179 -5.60 -26.52 -9.79
N LYS A 180 -5.81 -25.78 -8.70
CA LYS A 180 -6.84 -24.75 -8.57
C LYS A 180 -6.27 -23.36 -8.38
N THR A 181 -5.05 -23.27 -7.84
CA THR A 181 -4.38 -22.01 -7.58
C THR A 181 -2.99 -22.02 -8.20
N LEU A 182 -2.69 -20.97 -8.95
CA LEU A 182 -1.38 -20.75 -9.55
C LEU A 182 -0.85 -19.41 -9.06
N ALA A 183 0.16 -19.47 -8.19
CA ALA A 183 0.81 -18.32 -7.59
C ALA A 183 2.14 -18.05 -8.28
N LEU A 184 2.14 -17.13 -9.23
CA LEU A 184 3.29 -16.72 -10.03
C LEU A 184 3.70 -15.27 -9.75
N GLY A 185 3.41 -14.77 -8.56
CA GLY A 185 3.92 -13.47 -8.14
C GLY A 185 5.43 -13.49 -7.88
N GLN A 186 6.09 -12.34 -8.00
CA GLN A 186 7.53 -12.17 -7.73
C GLN A 186 8.43 -13.00 -8.66
N ASN A 187 8.06 -13.11 -9.95
CA ASN A 187 8.79 -13.91 -10.94
C ASN A 187 9.36 -13.07 -12.10
N LEU A 188 9.36 -11.73 -12.00
CA LEU A 188 9.85 -10.83 -13.05
C LEU A 188 9.18 -11.07 -14.42
N LEU A 189 7.91 -11.51 -14.41
CA LEU A 189 7.19 -11.81 -15.63
C LEU A 189 6.94 -10.52 -16.41
N ALA A 190 7.48 -10.43 -17.63
CA ALA A 190 7.18 -9.35 -18.58
C ALA A 190 5.92 -9.63 -19.43
N GLY A 191 5.43 -10.87 -19.39
CA GLY A 191 4.22 -11.29 -20.11
C GLY A 191 3.54 -12.48 -19.45
N ILE A 192 2.31 -12.76 -19.89
CA ILE A 192 1.55 -13.90 -19.40
C ILE A 192 2.16 -15.21 -19.96
N PRO A 193 2.60 -16.14 -19.11
CA PRO A 193 3.21 -17.38 -19.58
C PRO A 193 2.14 -18.37 -20.07
N GLU A 194 2.34 -19.00 -21.23
CA GLU A 194 1.38 -19.97 -21.81
C GLU A 194 1.06 -21.15 -20.89
N VAL A 195 1.96 -21.48 -19.95
CA VAL A 195 1.80 -22.57 -18.98
C VAL A 195 0.51 -22.45 -18.15
N ILE A 196 -0.02 -21.24 -17.93
CA ILE A 196 -1.25 -21.05 -17.13
C ILE A 196 -2.45 -21.79 -17.72
N TYR A 197 -2.47 -21.99 -19.05
CA TYR A 197 -3.58 -22.59 -19.76
C TYR A 197 -3.57 -24.11 -19.74
N ARG A 198 -2.56 -24.74 -19.14
CA ARG A 198 -2.51 -26.20 -18.92
C ARG A 198 -3.46 -26.65 -17.82
N PHE A 199 -3.99 -25.74 -17.01
CA PHE A 199 -4.77 -26.01 -15.80
C PHE A 199 -6.26 -25.69 -16.03
N PRO A 200 -7.06 -26.63 -16.55
CA PRO A 200 -8.47 -26.37 -16.91
C PRO A 200 -9.37 -26.10 -15.69
N ASN A 201 -8.93 -26.49 -14.50
CA ASN A 201 -9.63 -26.29 -13.23
C ASN A 201 -9.13 -25.08 -12.43
N LEU A 202 -8.29 -24.22 -13.02
CA LEU A 202 -7.74 -23.06 -12.34
C LEU A 202 -8.87 -22.11 -11.89
N GLU A 203 -8.93 -21.85 -10.59
CA GLU A 203 -9.88 -20.95 -9.94
C GLU A 203 -9.22 -19.61 -9.55
N GLU A 204 -7.91 -19.63 -9.27
CA GLU A 204 -7.16 -18.48 -8.78
C GLU A 204 -5.80 -18.33 -9.49
N LEU A 205 -5.53 -17.15 -10.01
CA LEU A 205 -4.28 -16.81 -10.67
C LEU A 205 -3.67 -15.56 -10.02
N PHE A 206 -2.55 -15.74 -9.35
CA PHE A 206 -1.79 -14.63 -8.75
C PHE A 206 -0.58 -14.32 -9.61
N LEU A 207 -0.57 -13.12 -10.18
CA LEU A 207 0.51 -12.57 -11.01
C LEU A 207 1.01 -11.23 -10.44
N GLY A 208 0.71 -10.97 -9.17
CA GLY A 208 1.11 -9.73 -8.53
C GLY A 208 2.63 -9.63 -8.36
N ASP A 209 3.18 -8.41 -8.33
CA ASP A 209 4.61 -8.17 -8.12
C ASP A 209 5.46 -8.77 -9.26
N ASN A 210 5.19 -8.32 -10.48
CA ASN A 210 5.89 -8.70 -11.73
C ASN A 210 6.10 -7.45 -12.59
N ASP A 211 6.64 -7.63 -13.81
CA ASP A 211 6.93 -6.55 -14.76
C ASP A 211 5.93 -6.52 -15.92
N LEU A 212 4.66 -6.90 -15.68
CA LEU A 212 3.65 -6.96 -16.73
C LEU A 212 3.29 -5.53 -17.19
N GLU A 213 3.69 -5.20 -18.41
CA GLU A 213 3.26 -3.98 -19.09
C GLU A 213 1.92 -4.15 -19.81
N THR A 214 1.62 -5.38 -20.23
CA THR A 214 0.37 -5.76 -20.89
C THR A 214 -0.11 -7.12 -20.40
N VAL A 215 -1.43 -7.29 -20.40
CA VAL A 215 -2.09 -8.56 -20.06
C VAL A 215 -3.11 -8.87 -21.12
N ASN A 216 -3.00 -10.04 -21.73
CA ASN A 216 -4.01 -10.60 -22.62
C ASN A 216 -4.40 -12.00 -22.14
N LEU A 217 -5.63 -12.16 -21.66
CA LEU A 217 -6.14 -13.43 -21.14
C LEU A 217 -7.30 -13.97 -21.98
N ASP A 218 -7.11 -15.19 -22.49
CA ASP A 218 -8.16 -16.00 -23.09
C ASP A 218 -8.92 -16.79 -22.02
N MET A 219 -10.06 -16.26 -21.63
CA MET A 219 -10.92 -16.81 -20.59
C MET A 219 -11.72 -18.02 -21.09
N ALA A 220 -11.73 -18.31 -22.40
CA ALA A 220 -12.26 -19.58 -22.90
C ALA A 220 -11.39 -20.76 -22.45
N ARG A 221 -10.07 -20.53 -22.33
CA ARG A 221 -9.09 -21.50 -21.83
C ARG A 221 -9.01 -21.53 -20.29
N LEU A 222 -9.64 -20.58 -19.60
CA LEU A 222 -9.68 -20.47 -18.13
C LEU A 222 -11.14 -20.39 -17.61
N PRO A 223 -11.99 -21.38 -17.91
CA PRO A 223 -13.43 -21.28 -17.70
C PRO A 223 -13.86 -21.22 -16.22
N LYS A 224 -12.99 -21.66 -15.31
CA LYS A 224 -13.24 -21.66 -13.86
C LYS A 224 -12.55 -20.53 -13.11
N LEU A 225 -11.78 -19.67 -13.79
CA LEU A 225 -11.00 -18.62 -13.13
C LEU A 225 -11.93 -17.58 -12.49
N ARG A 226 -11.83 -17.43 -11.17
CA ARG A 226 -12.68 -16.57 -10.34
C ARG A 226 -11.89 -15.40 -9.76
N HIS A 227 -10.64 -15.62 -9.38
CA HIS A 227 -9.78 -14.61 -8.76
C HIS A 227 -8.55 -14.38 -9.62
N LEU A 228 -8.35 -13.12 -10.02
CA LEU A 228 -7.18 -12.69 -10.79
C LEU A 228 -6.50 -11.54 -10.06
N ASP A 229 -5.26 -11.77 -9.66
CA ASP A 229 -4.41 -10.74 -9.05
C ASP A 229 -3.32 -10.30 -10.02
N LEU A 230 -3.37 -9.02 -10.39
CA LEU A 230 -2.42 -8.33 -11.26
C LEU A 230 -1.79 -7.14 -10.52
N SER A 231 -1.85 -7.11 -9.19
CA SER A 231 -1.31 -6.00 -8.39
C SER A 231 0.19 -5.83 -8.57
N LYS A 232 0.75 -4.65 -8.29
CA LYS A 232 2.22 -4.40 -8.36
C LYS A 232 2.81 -4.80 -9.72
N ASN A 233 2.26 -4.24 -10.79
CA ASN A 233 2.76 -4.39 -12.16
C ASN A 233 2.84 -2.99 -12.81
N ILE A 234 3.05 -2.94 -14.12
CA ILE A 234 3.23 -1.68 -14.88
C ILE A 234 2.02 -1.43 -15.79
N LEU A 235 0.83 -1.88 -15.36
CA LEU A 235 -0.37 -1.87 -16.19
C LEU A 235 -1.00 -0.48 -16.26
N ARG A 236 -1.47 -0.13 -17.46
CA ARG A 236 -2.27 1.05 -17.77
C ARG A 236 -3.68 0.65 -18.22
N ASP A 237 -4.60 1.61 -18.28
CA ASP A 237 -6.04 1.38 -18.56
C ASP A 237 -6.32 0.51 -19.79
N ASN A 238 -5.55 0.70 -20.86
CA ASN A 238 -5.72 0.01 -22.15
C ASN A 238 -4.78 -1.19 -22.33
N SER A 239 -3.91 -1.47 -21.36
CA SER A 239 -2.97 -2.59 -21.42
C SER A 239 -3.56 -3.93 -21.00
N ILE A 240 -4.81 -3.92 -20.53
CA ILE A 240 -5.50 -5.09 -19.98
C ILE A 240 -6.60 -5.51 -20.94
N ALA A 241 -6.42 -6.68 -21.55
CA ALA A 241 -7.40 -7.38 -22.35
C ALA A 241 -7.79 -8.68 -21.65
N ILE A 242 -9.05 -8.74 -21.20
CA ILE A 242 -9.65 -9.97 -20.67
C ILE A 242 -10.84 -10.29 -21.58
N SER A 243 -10.76 -11.40 -22.29
CA SER A 243 -11.85 -11.87 -23.14
C SER A 243 -13.11 -12.19 -22.31
N LYS A 244 -14.24 -12.36 -23.01
CA LYS A 244 -15.55 -12.52 -22.37
C LYS A 244 -15.56 -13.71 -21.40
N ASN A 245 -15.79 -13.44 -20.12
CA ASN A 245 -15.84 -14.46 -19.08
C ASN A 245 -17.20 -14.50 -18.36
N LYS A 246 -17.48 -15.65 -17.74
CA LYS A 246 -18.67 -15.89 -16.91
C LYS A 246 -18.34 -16.26 -15.46
N SER A 247 -17.05 -16.32 -15.12
CA SER A 247 -16.54 -16.86 -13.85
C SER A 247 -15.86 -15.81 -12.98
N LEU A 248 -15.23 -14.77 -13.56
CA LEU A 248 -14.38 -13.85 -12.82
C LEU A 248 -15.20 -13.01 -11.83
N LYS A 249 -14.84 -13.10 -10.54
CA LYS A 249 -15.49 -12.43 -9.41
C LYS A 249 -14.61 -11.39 -8.76
N LEU A 250 -13.30 -11.62 -8.70
CA LEU A 250 -12.34 -10.71 -8.08
C LEU A 250 -11.25 -10.35 -9.10
N LEU A 251 -11.00 -9.04 -9.22
CA LEU A 251 -9.91 -8.49 -10.01
C LEU A 251 -9.13 -7.50 -9.13
N ASN A 252 -7.89 -7.87 -8.80
CA ASN A 252 -6.96 -7.00 -8.09
C ASN A 252 -6.02 -6.32 -9.08
N LEU A 253 -6.05 -4.99 -9.11
CA LEU A 253 -5.23 -4.13 -9.97
C LEU A 253 -4.45 -3.09 -9.17
N GLN A 254 -4.30 -3.29 -7.85
CA GLN A 254 -3.62 -2.33 -6.99
C GLN A 254 -2.16 -2.10 -7.39
N MET A 255 -1.60 -0.95 -7.06
CA MET A 255 -0.17 -0.66 -7.30
C MET A 255 0.24 -0.83 -8.77
N ASN A 256 -0.47 -0.18 -9.69
CA ASN A 256 -0.16 -0.14 -11.11
C ASN A 256 -0.09 1.33 -11.59
N LEU A 257 -0.12 1.57 -12.91
CA LEU A 257 -0.17 2.89 -13.53
C LEU A 257 -1.55 3.20 -14.12
N ILE A 258 -2.62 2.71 -13.47
CA ILE A 258 -4.00 2.87 -13.93
C ILE A 258 -4.49 4.27 -13.55
N THR A 259 -5.22 4.90 -14.46
CA THR A 259 -5.81 6.23 -14.28
C THR A 259 -7.34 6.24 -14.36
N ASP A 260 -7.94 5.26 -15.06
CA ASP A 260 -9.40 5.04 -15.09
C ASP A 260 -9.73 3.56 -14.86
N ILE A 261 -10.96 3.24 -14.45
CA ILE A 261 -11.42 1.85 -14.36
C ILE A 261 -11.33 1.19 -15.75
N PRO A 262 -10.48 0.17 -15.96
CA PRO A 262 -10.22 -0.38 -17.29
C PRO A 262 -11.48 -0.94 -17.98
N ARG A 263 -11.52 -0.89 -19.32
CA ARG A 263 -12.60 -1.52 -20.11
C ARG A 263 -12.76 -3.01 -19.80
N ALA A 264 -11.65 -3.71 -19.54
CA ALA A 264 -11.65 -5.11 -19.15
C ALA A 264 -12.50 -5.36 -17.89
N ALA A 265 -12.30 -4.59 -16.82
CA ALA A 265 -13.09 -4.70 -15.59
C ALA A 265 -14.58 -4.49 -15.84
N ARG A 266 -14.95 -3.51 -16.67
CA ARG A 266 -16.36 -3.22 -17.03
C ARG A 266 -17.03 -4.31 -17.86
N ASN A 267 -16.26 -5.17 -18.52
CA ASN A 267 -16.76 -6.27 -19.34
C ASN A 267 -16.94 -7.58 -18.53
N CYS A 268 -16.34 -7.68 -17.34
CA CYS A 268 -16.50 -8.80 -16.41
C CYS A 268 -17.88 -8.73 -15.72
N LYS A 269 -18.91 -9.32 -16.35
CA LYS A 269 -20.32 -9.20 -15.90
C LYS A 269 -20.63 -9.80 -14.52
N LYS A 270 -19.76 -10.67 -14.02
CA LYS A 270 -19.87 -11.35 -12.71
C LYS A 270 -18.92 -10.78 -11.66
N LEU A 271 -18.21 -9.70 -11.98
CA LEU A 271 -17.27 -9.08 -11.05
C LEU A 271 -18.02 -8.56 -9.81
N GLU A 272 -17.57 -9.00 -8.64
CA GLU A 272 -18.08 -8.65 -7.32
C GLU A 272 -17.07 -7.78 -6.56
N THR A 273 -15.77 -7.98 -6.78
CA THR A 273 -14.68 -7.26 -6.09
C THR A 273 -13.70 -6.68 -7.10
N LEU A 274 -13.40 -5.38 -6.96
CA LEU A 274 -12.46 -4.65 -7.79
C LEU A 274 -11.54 -3.77 -6.94
N TRP A 275 -10.27 -4.11 -6.87
CA TRP A 275 -9.30 -3.33 -6.10
C TRP A 275 -8.40 -2.51 -7.02
N LEU A 276 -8.35 -1.19 -6.78
CA LEU A 276 -7.65 -0.20 -7.60
C LEU A 276 -6.74 0.72 -6.77
N GLY A 277 -6.61 0.49 -5.46
CA GLY A 277 -5.77 1.31 -4.61
C GLY A 277 -4.29 1.39 -5.03
N ASN A 278 -3.60 2.44 -4.61
CA ASN A 278 -2.22 2.76 -4.99
C ASN A 278 -2.02 2.89 -6.51
N ASN A 279 -3.03 3.38 -7.22
CA ASN A 279 -2.93 3.82 -8.62
C ASN A 279 -3.07 5.35 -8.68
N ARG A 280 -2.96 5.95 -9.87
CA ARG A 280 -3.15 7.39 -10.07
C ARG A 280 -4.49 7.65 -10.77
N MET A 281 -5.60 7.46 -10.06
CA MET A 281 -6.97 7.41 -10.62
C MET A 281 -7.53 8.79 -11.07
N THR A 282 -6.68 9.63 -11.67
CA THR A 282 -6.97 10.99 -12.14
C THR A 282 -7.86 11.03 -13.37
N GLY A 283 -8.00 9.92 -14.11
CA GLY A 283 -8.82 9.77 -15.31
C GLY A 283 -10.28 9.36 -15.06
N LEU A 284 -10.72 9.22 -13.80
CA LEU A 284 -12.10 8.82 -13.49
C LEU A 284 -13.13 9.83 -14.03
N THR A 285 -14.10 9.32 -14.79
CA THR A 285 -15.23 10.08 -15.30
C THR A 285 -16.57 9.50 -14.81
N ASN A 286 -17.67 10.17 -15.13
CA ASN A 286 -18.99 9.59 -14.91
C ASN A 286 -19.20 8.28 -15.69
N GLY A 287 -18.49 8.09 -16.80
CA GLY A 287 -18.58 6.91 -17.66
C GLY A 287 -17.89 5.68 -17.08
N SER A 288 -16.87 5.87 -16.25
CA SER A 288 -16.00 4.85 -15.67
C SER A 288 -16.76 3.78 -14.88
N PHE A 289 -17.85 4.16 -14.22
CA PHE A 289 -18.64 3.27 -13.38
C PHE A 289 -19.73 2.48 -14.12
N ARG A 290 -19.82 2.56 -15.45
CA ARG A 290 -20.84 1.83 -16.23
C ARG A 290 -20.59 0.32 -16.16
N LYS A 291 -21.67 -0.47 -16.20
CA LYS A 291 -21.68 -1.95 -16.19
C LYS A 291 -21.17 -2.62 -14.90
N LEU A 292 -20.71 -1.87 -13.91
CA LEU A 292 -20.25 -2.39 -12.61
C LEU A 292 -21.40 -2.55 -11.58
N ILE A 293 -22.60 -2.93 -12.03
CA ILE A 293 -23.79 -2.99 -11.16
C ILE A 293 -23.72 -4.15 -10.14
N LYS A 294 -22.91 -5.17 -10.42
CA LYS A 294 -22.71 -6.35 -9.57
C LYS A 294 -21.55 -6.21 -8.57
N VAL A 295 -20.69 -5.21 -8.75
CA VAL A 295 -19.58 -4.95 -7.84
C VAL A 295 -20.14 -4.55 -6.48
N LYS A 296 -19.69 -5.26 -5.45
CA LYS A 296 -20.02 -5.11 -4.04
C LYS A 296 -18.88 -4.44 -3.28
N ASP A 297 -17.63 -4.73 -3.64
CA ASP A 297 -16.45 -4.19 -2.99
C ASP A 297 -15.57 -3.46 -4.02
N VAL A 298 -15.30 -2.18 -3.74
CA VAL A 298 -14.35 -1.38 -4.50
C VAL A 298 -13.46 -0.57 -3.56
N ASN A 299 -12.16 -0.60 -3.81
CA ASN A 299 -11.21 0.29 -3.15
C ASN A 299 -10.55 1.24 -4.14
N PHE A 300 -10.42 2.48 -3.69
CA PHE A 300 -9.57 3.53 -4.27
C PHE A 300 -8.62 4.05 -3.19
N TYR A 301 -8.16 3.16 -2.30
CA TYR A 301 -7.16 3.46 -1.28
C TYR A 301 -5.94 4.13 -1.89
N LYS A 302 -5.51 5.30 -1.42
CA LYS A 302 -4.31 5.99 -1.93
C LYS A 302 -4.29 6.10 -3.46
N ALA A 303 -5.40 6.56 -4.04
CA ALA A 303 -5.61 6.60 -5.48
C ALA A 303 -5.44 8.01 -6.10
N GLU A 304 -4.94 8.97 -5.32
CA GLU A 304 -4.76 10.38 -5.70
C GLU A 304 -6.05 11.09 -6.16
N LEU A 305 -7.22 10.65 -5.67
CA LEU A 305 -8.50 11.25 -6.05
C LEU A 305 -8.68 12.65 -5.46
N ALA A 306 -8.72 13.66 -6.32
CA ALA A 306 -9.16 15.01 -5.95
C ALA A 306 -10.70 15.13 -5.96
N VAL A 307 -11.38 14.42 -6.88
CA VAL A 307 -12.84 14.42 -7.01
C VAL A 307 -13.34 13.02 -7.30
N LEU A 308 -14.37 12.58 -6.58
CA LEU A 308 -15.12 11.37 -6.93
C LEU A 308 -16.26 11.71 -7.91
N PRO A 309 -16.30 11.18 -9.15
CA PRO A 309 -17.34 11.55 -10.10
C PRO A 309 -18.74 11.09 -9.67
N LYS A 310 -19.77 11.86 -10.04
CA LYS A 310 -21.18 11.53 -9.77
C LYS A 310 -21.64 10.19 -10.38
N GLY A 311 -20.86 9.64 -11.31
CA GLY A 311 -21.03 8.32 -11.90
C GLY A 311 -21.02 7.17 -10.91
N ILE A 312 -20.41 7.32 -9.73
CA ILE A 312 -20.34 6.28 -8.68
C ILE A 312 -21.71 5.66 -8.36
N ARG A 313 -22.79 6.45 -8.47
CA ARG A 313 -24.20 5.99 -8.30
C ARG A 313 -24.62 4.81 -9.18
N LYS A 314 -23.85 4.49 -10.23
CA LYS A 314 -24.11 3.36 -11.13
C LYS A 314 -23.75 2.02 -10.49
N MET A 315 -22.88 1.99 -9.48
CA MET A 315 -22.51 0.79 -8.71
C MET A 315 -23.60 0.47 -7.67
N ARG A 316 -24.82 0.17 -8.13
CA ARG A 316 -25.99 -0.02 -7.25
C ARG A 316 -25.85 -1.22 -6.30
N GLY A 317 -24.97 -2.16 -6.64
CA GLY A 317 -24.64 -3.34 -5.84
C GLY A 317 -23.64 -3.07 -4.70
N LEU A 318 -23.05 -1.88 -4.61
CA LEU A 318 -21.91 -1.62 -3.74
C LEU A 318 -22.27 -1.69 -2.26
N GLU A 319 -21.49 -2.48 -1.52
CA GLU A 319 -21.59 -2.80 -0.10
C GLU A 319 -20.38 -2.26 0.68
N VAL A 320 -19.20 -2.23 0.08
CA VAL A 320 -17.96 -1.70 0.66
C VAL A 320 -17.38 -0.65 -0.29
N LEU A 321 -17.11 0.55 0.23
CA LEU A 321 -16.44 1.63 -0.50
C LEU A 321 -15.30 2.18 0.35
N ASP A 322 -14.09 1.94 -0.12
CA ASP A 322 -12.86 2.46 0.48
C ASP A 322 -12.27 3.60 -0.37
N LEU A 323 -12.19 4.78 0.24
CA LEU A 323 -11.64 6.02 -0.30
C LEU A 323 -10.52 6.57 0.61
N TYR A 324 -9.90 5.75 1.45
CA TYR A 324 -8.81 6.17 2.35
C TYR A 324 -7.64 6.83 1.59
N TYR A 325 -6.98 7.78 2.25
CA TYR A 325 -5.74 8.43 1.77
C TYR A 325 -5.88 9.06 0.37
N ASN A 326 -6.94 9.85 0.17
CA ASN A 326 -7.14 10.61 -1.06
C ASN A 326 -7.07 12.13 -0.78
N LYS A 327 -7.39 12.93 -1.79
CA LYS A 327 -7.37 14.40 -1.72
C LYS A 327 -8.79 14.97 -1.87
N LEU A 328 -9.80 14.23 -1.39
CA LEU A 328 -11.20 14.62 -1.56
C LEU A 328 -11.55 15.76 -0.60
N GLU A 329 -11.94 16.90 -1.16
CA GLU A 329 -12.51 18.02 -0.38
C GLU A 329 -14.02 17.87 -0.16
N THR A 330 -14.71 17.20 -1.10
CA THR A 330 -16.15 16.94 -1.03
C THR A 330 -16.50 15.57 -1.60
N LEU A 331 -17.66 15.06 -1.20
CA LEU A 331 -18.26 13.86 -1.78
C LEU A 331 -19.45 14.24 -2.68
N PRO A 332 -19.62 13.62 -3.86
CA PRO A 332 -20.74 13.93 -4.73
C PRO A 332 -22.06 13.53 -4.07
N LYS A 333 -23.10 14.39 -4.14
CA LYS A 333 -24.45 14.10 -3.59
C LYS A 333 -25.00 12.74 -4.04
N SER A 334 -24.58 12.25 -5.21
CA SER A 334 -24.97 10.97 -5.78
C SER A 334 -24.45 9.74 -5.03
N ILE A 335 -23.45 9.87 -4.15
CA ILE A 335 -22.97 8.77 -3.29
C ILE A 335 -24.09 8.20 -2.41
N THR A 336 -25.05 9.06 -2.02
CA THR A 336 -26.26 8.69 -1.26
C THR A 336 -27.23 7.77 -2.02
N LYS A 337 -26.95 7.44 -3.29
CA LYS A 337 -27.69 6.46 -4.10
C LYS A 337 -27.18 5.02 -3.93
N LEU A 338 -26.06 4.81 -3.23
CA LEU A 338 -25.49 3.49 -2.94
C LEU A 338 -26.25 2.84 -1.77
N LYS A 339 -27.45 2.32 -2.04
CA LYS A 339 -28.38 1.85 -1.00
C LYS A 339 -27.93 0.60 -0.25
N ARG A 340 -26.99 -0.15 -0.82
CA ARG A 340 -26.50 -1.40 -0.24
C ARG A 340 -25.21 -1.18 0.57
N LEU A 341 -24.71 0.06 0.65
CA LEU A 341 -23.47 0.36 1.35
C LEU A 341 -23.59 0.01 2.83
N THR A 342 -22.61 -0.75 3.32
CA THR A 342 -22.49 -1.26 4.69
C THR A 342 -21.24 -0.72 5.38
N HIS A 343 -20.13 -0.59 4.63
CA HIS A 343 -18.87 -0.05 5.10
C HIS A 343 -18.52 1.15 4.24
N PHE A 344 -18.32 2.31 4.89
CA PHE A 344 -17.99 3.54 4.21
C PHE A 344 -16.76 4.19 4.83
N ALA A 345 -15.68 4.17 4.06
CA ALA A 345 -14.35 4.51 4.51
C ALA A 345 -13.83 5.72 3.71
N VAL A 346 -13.72 6.88 4.35
CA VAL A 346 -13.34 8.17 3.75
C VAL A 346 -12.26 8.92 4.53
N SER A 347 -11.59 8.23 5.45
CA SER A 347 -10.56 8.82 6.29
C SER A 347 -9.32 9.27 5.50
N HIS A 348 -8.49 10.11 6.10
CA HIS A 348 -7.31 10.70 5.46
C HIS A 348 -7.66 11.35 4.11
N ASN A 349 -8.56 12.33 4.19
CA ASN A 349 -8.97 13.19 3.09
C ASN A 349 -9.01 14.64 3.59
N GLN A 350 -9.59 15.54 2.80
CA GLN A 350 -9.70 16.96 3.14
C GLN A 350 -11.17 17.38 3.27
N LEU A 351 -12.04 16.44 3.67
CA LEU A 351 -13.49 16.65 3.68
C LEU A 351 -13.86 17.69 4.73
N THR A 352 -14.50 18.77 4.30
CA THR A 352 -15.04 19.80 5.21
C THR A 352 -16.45 19.48 5.68
N ALA A 353 -17.18 18.63 4.93
CA ALA A 353 -18.51 18.17 5.30
C ALA A 353 -18.89 16.83 4.66
N LEU A 354 -19.71 16.04 5.35
CA LEU A 354 -20.40 14.88 4.78
C LEU A 354 -21.67 15.32 4.01
N PRO A 355 -22.17 14.53 3.04
CA PRO A 355 -23.36 14.88 2.26
C PRO A 355 -24.62 15.12 3.11
N LYS A 356 -25.38 16.20 2.84
CA LYS A 356 -26.63 16.52 3.58
C LYS A 356 -27.68 15.38 3.68
N ARG A 357 -27.63 14.40 2.77
CA ARG A 357 -28.58 13.28 2.68
C ARG A 357 -27.94 11.94 3.06
N MET A 358 -27.03 11.92 4.03
CA MET A 358 -26.47 10.69 4.60
C MET A 358 -27.57 9.71 5.08
N ASP A 359 -28.76 10.20 5.47
CA ASP A 359 -29.97 9.42 5.81
C ASP A 359 -30.39 8.35 4.80
N LYS A 360 -29.87 8.46 3.59
CA LYS A 360 -30.15 7.60 2.46
C LYS A 360 -29.28 6.35 2.41
N LEU A 361 -28.22 6.27 3.22
CA LEU A 361 -27.31 5.14 3.38
C LEU A 361 -27.72 4.32 4.62
N LYS A 362 -28.96 3.80 4.63
CA LYS A 362 -29.58 3.21 5.83
C LYS A 362 -28.90 1.92 6.35
N ASN A 363 -28.10 1.26 5.50
CA ASN A 363 -27.48 -0.01 5.82
C ASN A 363 -26.01 0.12 6.25
N VAL A 364 -25.49 1.35 6.41
CA VAL A 364 -24.11 1.55 6.83
C VAL A 364 -23.98 1.22 8.31
N HIS A 365 -23.12 0.26 8.61
CA HIS A 365 -22.77 -0.17 9.96
C HIS A 365 -21.48 0.49 10.44
N THR A 366 -20.57 0.79 9.52
CA THR A 366 -19.24 1.32 9.83
C THR A 366 -18.98 2.56 8.99
N LEU A 367 -18.71 3.68 9.66
CA LEU A 367 -18.29 4.93 9.07
C LEU A 367 -16.91 5.32 9.61
N TYR A 368 -15.90 5.25 8.75
CA TYR A 368 -14.59 5.81 9.04
C TYR A 368 -14.43 7.15 8.32
N ALA A 369 -14.30 8.24 9.07
CA ALA A 369 -14.12 9.59 8.55
C ALA A 369 -13.05 10.39 9.33
N HIS A 370 -12.12 9.69 9.99
CA HIS A 370 -11.02 10.33 10.71
C HIS A 370 -10.03 11.03 9.79
N HIS A 371 -9.20 11.92 10.33
CA HIS A 371 -8.18 12.66 9.58
C HIS A 371 -8.81 13.38 8.37
N ASN A 372 -9.76 14.26 8.68
CA ASN A 372 -10.46 15.14 7.75
C ASN A 372 -10.60 16.53 8.38
N HIS A 373 -11.37 17.42 7.74
CA HIS A 373 -11.62 18.79 8.19
C HIS A 373 -13.07 18.98 8.64
N LEU A 374 -13.71 17.93 9.17
CA LEU A 374 -15.12 17.98 9.55
C LEU A 374 -15.31 18.85 10.79
N SER A 375 -16.20 19.83 10.69
CA SER A 375 -16.60 20.69 11.82
C SER A 375 -18.02 20.39 12.33
N LYS A 376 -18.79 19.57 11.61
CA LYS A 376 -20.12 19.10 12.02
C LYS A 376 -20.56 17.85 11.25
N LEU A 377 -21.54 17.15 11.81
CA LEU A 377 -22.29 16.10 11.10
C LEU A 377 -23.56 16.68 10.47
N PRO A 378 -24.12 16.06 9.41
CA PRO A 378 -25.39 16.49 8.85
C PRO A 378 -26.57 16.02 9.73
N ASP A 379 -27.54 16.88 10.03
CA ASP A 379 -28.63 16.62 11.00
C ASP A 379 -29.39 15.31 10.74
N ARG A 380 -29.54 14.94 9.46
CA ARG A 380 -30.27 13.73 9.06
C ARG A 380 -29.47 12.43 9.24
N ILE A 381 -28.21 12.49 9.67
CA ILE A 381 -27.39 11.31 9.99
C ILE A 381 -28.04 10.47 11.08
N THR A 382 -28.82 11.11 11.96
CA THR A 382 -29.70 10.50 12.99
C THR A 382 -30.60 9.37 12.46
N ARG A 383 -30.86 9.29 11.15
CA ARG A 383 -31.68 8.23 10.53
C ARG A 383 -30.90 6.98 10.15
N MET A 384 -29.57 6.97 10.29
CA MET A 384 -28.70 5.83 9.99
C MET A 384 -28.58 4.89 11.21
N GLN A 385 -29.71 4.30 11.61
CA GLN A 385 -29.82 3.51 12.85
C GLN A 385 -29.07 2.16 12.81
N ALA A 386 -28.47 1.79 11.67
CA ALA A 386 -27.63 0.61 11.54
C ALA A 386 -26.17 0.84 11.97
N LEU A 387 -25.76 2.08 12.28
CA LEU A 387 -24.39 2.40 12.66
C LEU A 387 -24.00 1.75 14.00
N HIS A 388 -22.89 1.02 13.97
CA HIS A 388 -22.22 0.40 15.12
C HIS A 388 -20.87 1.07 15.41
N ILE A 389 -20.12 1.45 14.37
CA ILE A 389 -18.79 2.04 14.49
C ILE A 389 -18.79 3.39 13.78
N VAL A 390 -18.43 4.44 14.51
CA VAL A 390 -18.26 5.79 13.99
C VAL A 390 -16.90 6.33 14.44
N ASP A 391 -16.01 6.54 13.48
CA ASP A 391 -14.70 7.12 13.73
C ASP A 391 -14.61 8.52 13.10
N LEU A 392 -14.50 9.52 13.97
CA LEU A 392 -14.38 10.94 13.66
C LEU A 392 -13.09 11.52 14.25
N GLY A 393 -12.12 10.68 14.61
CA GLY A 393 -10.85 11.15 15.17
C GLY A 393 -10.13 12.13 14.23
N TYR A 394 -9.27 13.00 14.75
CA TYR A 394 -8.47 13.92 13.93
C TYR A 394 -9.32 14.75 12.95
N ASN A 395 -10.31 15.46 13.49
CA ASN A 395 -11.19 16.40 12.77
C ASN A 395 -11.20 17.75 13.48
N TRP A 396 -12.05 18.68 13.03
CA TRP A 396 -12.15 20.04 13.56
C TRP A 396 -13.45 20.27 14.34
N LEU A 397 -13.96 19.23 15.02
CA LEU A 397 -15.16 19.36 15.83
C LEU A 397 -14.84 20.19 17.08
N THR A 398 -15.51 21.33 17.22
CA THR A 398 -15.45 22.19 18.42
C THR A 398 -16.64 21.98 19.35
N ILE A 399 -17.75 21.50 18.81
CA ILE A 399 -19.00 21.21 19.53
C ILE A 399 -19.36 19.75 19.28
N PHE A 400 -19.77 19.06 20.35
CA PHE A 400 -20.22 17.68 20.24
C PHE A 400 -21.42 17.56 19.28
N PRO A 401 -21.38 16.65 18.29
CA PRO A 401 -22.51 16.40 17.41
C PRO A 401 -23.67 15.73 18.17
N SER A 402 -24.67 16.52 18.56
CA SER A 402 -25.85 16.02 19.31
C SER A 402 -26.61 14.90 18.58
N GLU A 403 -26.45 14.80 17.26
CA GLU A 403 -26.97 13.71 16.43
C GLU A 403 -26.50 12.33 16.88
N LEU A 404 -25.32 12.22 17.49
CA LEU A 404 -24.76 10.96 17.96
C LEU A 404 -25.60 10.31 19.07
N VAL A 405 -26.32 11.12 19.86
CA VAL A 405 -27.21 10.63 20.94
C VAL A 405 -28.41 9.85 20.38
N ALA A 406 -28.78 10.10 19.11
CA ALA A 406 -29.91 9.43 18.48
C ALA A 406 -29.62 7.98 18.05
N PHE A 407 -28.35 7.55 18.02
CA PHE A 407 -28.00 6.20 17.58
C PHE A 407 -28.26 5.18 18.69
N THR A 408 -29.07 4.17 18.36
CA THR A 408 -29.46 3.12 19.31
C THR A 408 -28.53 1.90 19.30
N ASN A 409 -27.78 1.71 18.22
CA ASN A 409 -26.89 0.56 18.01
C ASN A 409 -25.39 0.92 18.01
N LEU A 410 -25.03 2.16 18.37
CA LEU A 410 -23.63 2.57 18.40
C LEU A 410 -22.87 1.74 19.45
N GLN A 411 -21.68 1.28 19.10
CA GLN A 411 -20.83 0.43 19.94
C GLN A 411 -19.44 1.03 20.09
N GLU A 412 -18.90 1.62 19.03
CA GLU A 412 -17.58 2.25 19.05
C GLU A 412 -17.67 3.66 18.50
N LEU A 413 -17.17 4.62 19.28
CA LEU A 413 -17.11 6.02 18.92
C LEU A 413 -15.70 6.56 19.17
N ASP A 414 -15.05 7.00 18.10
CA ASP A 414 -13.79 7.71 18.18
C ASP A 414 -13.99 9.20 17.89
N LEU A 415 -13.66 10.03 18.88
CA LEU A 415 -13.67 11.49 18.86
C LEU A 415 -12.28 12.06 19.23
N SER A 416 -11.25 11.24 19.21
CA SER A 416 -9.87 11.62 19.52
C SER A 416 -9.38 12.76 18.64
N SER A 417 -8.45 13.57 19.15
CA SER A 417 -7.78 14.63 18.39
C SER A 417 -8.75 15.56 17.65
N ASN A 418 -9.83 15.98 18.32
CA ASN A 418 -10.71 17.06 17.89
C ASN A 418 -10.41 18.32 18.71
N ASN A 419 -11.30 19.32 18.68
CA ASN A 419 -11.07 20.62 19.31
C ASN A 419 -12.13 20.96 20.37
N PHE A 420 -12.55 19.97 21.17
CA PHE A 420 -13.51 20.19 22.26
C PHE A 420 -12.86 20.96 23.44
N PRO A 421 -13.32 22.18 23.78
CA PRO A 421 -12.76 22.96 24.88
C PRO A 421 -13.12 22.40 26.26
N ASP A 422 -14.29 21.77 26.39
CA ASP A 422 -14.78 21.14 27.61
C ASP A 422 -15.30 19.72 27.33
N PHE A 423 -15.45 18.93 28.40
CA PHE A 423 -16.06 17.59 28.30
C PHE A 423 -17.50 17.70 27.75
N PRO A 424 -17.85 17.00 26.68
CA PRO A 424 -19.19 17.10 26.12
C PRO A 424 -20.17 16.21 26.88
N ALA A 425 -20.89 16.81 27.83
CA ALA A 425 -21.85 16.12 28.71
C ALA A 425 -22.92 15.32 27.96
N GLN A 426 -23.24 15.69 26.71
CA GLN A 426 -24.15 14.96 25.84
C GLN A 426 -23.68 13.52 25.55
N LEU A 427 -22.38 13.21 25.65
CA LEU A 427 -21.86 11.84 25.57
C LEU A 427 -22.52 10.91 26.59
N LEU A 428 -22.86 11.44 27.77
CA LEU A 428 -23.51 10.67 28.84
C LEU A 428 -24.93 10.24 28.45
N GLN A 429 -25.52 10.82 27.41
CA GLN A 429 -26.86 10.48 26.92
C GLN A 429 -26.84 9.36 25.88
N ILE A 430 -25.66 8.98 25.36
CA ILE A 430 -25.55 7.83 24.45
C ILE A 430 -26.03 6.58 25.18
N ARG A 431 -26.96 5.86 24.53
CA ARG A 431 -27.69 4.74 25.13
C ARG A 431 -26.84 3.47 25.25
N LYS A 432 -26.08 3.18 24.19
CA LYS A 432 -25.21 2.01 24.07
C LYS A 432 -23.88 2.49 23.53
N LEU A 433 -22.80 2.07 24.18
CA LEU A 433 -21.44 2.26 23.72
C LEU A 433 -20.58 1.24 24.47
N ASP A 434 -19.69 0.56 23.76
CA ASP A 434 -18.74 -0.40 24.32
C ASP A 434 -17.37 0.29 24.45
N LYS A 435 -16.99 1.12 23.48
CA LYS A 435 -15.69 1.81 23.41
C LYS A 435 -15.82 3.28 23.04
N LEU A 436 -15.05 4.12 23.74
CA LEU A 436 -15.03 5.57 23.55
C LEU A 436 -13.59 6.10 23.55
N HIS A 437 -13.18 6.72 22.45
CA HIS A 437 -11.86 7.35 22.34
C HIS A 437 -11.99 8.87 22.36
N LEU A 438 -11.29 9.52 23.30
CA LEU A 438 -11.35 10.97 23.53
C LEU A 438 -9.96 11.64 23.54
N ARG A 439 -8.88 10.86 23.58
CA ARG A 439 -7.50 11.34 23.69
C ARG A 439 -7.21 12.50 22.73
N GLY A 440 -6.42 13.48 23.17
CA GLY A 440 -5.92 14.55 22.31
C GLY A 440 -6.93 15.68 22.05
N ASN A 441 -8.00 15.77 22.84
CA ASN A 441 -8.87 16.95 22.88
C ASN A 441 -8.40 17.96 23.94
N PRO A 442 -8.58 19.28 23.73
CA PRO A 442 -8.15 20.32 24.66
C PRO A 442 -8.64 20.15 26.11
N PHE A 443 -9.86 19.62 26.30
CA PHE A 443 -10.39 19.40 27.66
C PHE A 443 -9.61 18.35 28.47
N LEU A 444 -8.76 17.52 27.84
CA LEU A 444 -7.96 16.48 28.50
C LEU A 444 -6.59 16.98 28.98
N GLY A 445 -6.47 18.26 29.36
CA GLY A 445 -5.26 18.82 29.98
C GLY A 445 -4.89 18.17 31.34
N GLU A 446 -3.83 18.66 31.99
CA GLU A 446 -3.23 18.03 33.19
C GLU A 446 -4.23 17.75 34.33
N ASP A 447 -5.21 18.63 34.56
CA ASP A 447 -6.22 18.50 35.62
C ASP A 447 -7.51 17.79 35.18
N ALA A 448 -7.60 17.28 33.94
CA ALA A 448 -8.84 16.73 33.39
C ALA A 448 -9.41 15.57 34.20
N GLY A 449 -8.53 14.71 34.74
CA GLY A 449 -8.92 13.60 35.60
C GLY A 449 -9.63 14.05 36.89
N ARG A 450 -9.26 15.23 37.42
CA ARG A 450 -9.93 15.85 38.58
C ARG A 450 -11.20 16.59 38.14
N LYS A 451 -11.09 17.46 37.14
CA LYS A 451 -12.17 18.32 36.63
C LYS A 451 -13.37 17.52 36.13
N TYR A 452 -13.13 16.38 35.47
CA TYR A 452 -14.17 15.54 34.87
C TYR A 452 -14.31 14.16 35.52
N SER A 453 -13.84 14.03 36.77
CA SER A 453 -13.86 12.77 37.53
C SER A 453 -15.27 12.15 37.61
N GLU A 454 -16.30 12.97 37.80
CA GLU A 454 -17.69 12.53 37.89
C GLU A 454 -18.18 11.98 36.54
N GLN A 455 -17.99 12.73 35.46
CA GLN A 455 -18.41 12.34 34.11
C GLN A 455 -17.70 11.06 33.65
N LEU A 456 -16.39 10.95 33.89
CA LEU A 456 -15.62 9.74 33.58
C LEU A 456 -16.08 8.55 34.43
N SER A 457 -16.44 8.77 35.70
CA SER A 457 -17.00 7.73 36.56
C SER A 457 -18.38 7.27 36.08
N GLN A 458 -19.23 8.17 35.57
CA GLN A 458 -20.52 7.81 34.97
C GLN A 458 -20.34 6.95 33.71
N LEU A 459 -19.36 7.27 32.86
CA LEU A 459 -19.04 6.44 31.69
C LEU A 459 -18.56 5.03 32.11
N LYS A 460 -17.68 4.94 33.11
CA LYS A 460 -17.23 3.64 33.65
C LYS A 460 -18.37 2.82 34.26
N LYS A 461 -19.31 3.46 34.97
CA LYS A 461 -20.52 2.79 35.51
C LYS A 461 -21.42 2.21 34.42
N LYS A 462 -21.37 2.77 33.20
CA LYS A 462 -22.04 2.22 32.01
C LYS A 462 -21.25 1.09 31.33
N ASN A 463 -20.14 0.63 31.93
CA ASN A 463 -19.24 -0.38 31.40
C ASN A 463 -18.63 -0.01 30.03
N ILE A 464 -18.39 1.29 29.81
CA ILE A 464 -17.76 1.81 28.60
C ILE A 464 -16.24 1.80 28.81
N GLU A 465 -15.50 1.19 27.88
CA GLU A 465 -14.04 1.29 27.82
C GLU A 465 -13.66 2.67 27.26
N VAL A 466 -13.12 3.55 28.12
CA VAL A 466 -12.79 4.93 27.74
C VAL A 466 -11.28 5.09 27.61
N PHE A 467 -10.83 5.56 26.44
CA PHE A 467 -9.44 5.90 26.12
C PHE A 467 -9.28 7.41 26.09
N TYR A 468 -8.71 8.00 27.15
CA TYR A 468 -8.59 9.46 27.32
C TYR A 468 -7.21 9.86 27.84
#